data_AF-A0A920UYT6-F1
#
_entry.id   AF-A0A920UYT6-F1
#
_cell.length_a   1.000
_cell.length_b   1.000
_cell.length_c   1.000
_cell.angle_alpha   90.00
_cell.angle_beta   90.00
_cell.angle_gamma   90.00
#
_symmetry.space_group_name_H-M   'P 1'
#
loop_
_entity.id
_entity.type
_entity.pdbx_description
1 polymer ?
#
loop_
_entity_poly.entity_id
_entity_poly.type
_entity_poly.pdbx_seq_one_letter_code
_entity_poly.pdbx_strand_id
1 'polypeptide(L)'
;MLGGDLPLDKDLADQAIENKIARPLGISTTDAALGIIRLVNSNMALAIRSNSVARGVDPRDYSLIPFGGAGPLHGVALAEAVSAKNVIVPVAPGITAAWVYCKLICSMSTHGQCLLPYPTSRTKT
;
A
#
# COMPACT_ATOMS: atom_id res chain seq x y z
N MET A 1 -14.87 0.26 6.25
CA MET A 1 -13.90 0.36 5.13
C MET A 1 -14.55 1.12 3.98
N LEU A 2 -13.79 1.79 3.10
CA LEU A 2 -14.33 2.76 2.10
C LEU A 2 -15.04 3.96 2.76
N GLY A 3 -14.31 4.81 3.48
CA GLY A 3 -14.89 6.01 4.11
C GLY A 3 -15.87 5.75 5.27
N GLY A 4 -16.20 4.49 5.55
CA GLY A 4 -17.16 4.08 6.57
C GLY A 4 -18.29 3.21 6.02
N ASP A 5 -18.49 3.20 4.71
CA ASP A 5 -19.68 2.63 4.06
C ASP A 5 -19.72 1.09 4.07
N LEU A 6 -18.58 0.43 4.22
CA LEU A 6 -18.50 -1.02 4.34
C LEU A 6 -18.18 -1.41 5.78
N PRO A 7 -19.14 -1.90 6.58
CA PRO A 7 -18.86 -2.36 7.94
C PRO A 7 -17.90 -3.54 7.91
N LEU A 8 -16.98 -3.57 8.87
CA LEU A 8 -16.07 -4.70 9.08
C LEU A 8 -16.43 -5.38 10.39
N ASP A 9 -16.53 -6.70 10.35
CA ASP A 9 -16.73 -7.53 11.53
C ASP A 9 -15.39 -8.16 11.92
N LYS A 10 -14.88 -7.75 13.08
CA LYS A 10 -13.59 -8.25 13.59
C LYS A 10 -13.71 -9.70 14.06
N ASP A 11 -14.85 -10.08 14.65
CA ASP A 11 -15.02 -11.40 15.25
C ASP A 11 -15.02 -12.49 14.17
N LEU A 12 -15.62 -12.20 13.00
CA LEU A 12 -15.54 -13.08 11.84
C LEU A 12 -14.10 -13.26 11.34
N ALA A 13 -13.28 -12.20 11.37
CA ALA A 13 -11.87 -12.29 10.98
C ALA A 13 -11.06 -13.12 11.99
N ASP A 14 -11.28 -12.90 13.28
CA ASP A 14 -10.62 -13.66 14.35
C ASP A 14 -10.96 -15.16 14.23
N GLN A 15 -12.24 -15.50 14.06
CA GLN A 15 -12.68 -16.89 13.89
C GLN A 15 -12.08 -17.53 12.64
N ALA A 16 -11.96 -16.79 11.53
CA ALA A 16 -11.36 -17.31 10.32
C ALA A 16 -9.88 -17.65 10.53
N ILE A 17 -9.11 -16.75 11.16
CA ILE A 17 -7.69 -16.97 11.44
C ILE A 17 -7.51 -18.11 12.45
N GLU A 18 -8.32 -18.14 13.51
CA GLU A 18 -8.26 -19.19 14.53
C GLU A 18 -8.49 -20.57 13.92
N ASN A 19 -9.59 -20.73 13.19
CA ASN A 19 -10.00 -22.03 12.66
C ASN A 19 -9.08 -22.53 11.54
N LYS A 20 -8.55 -21.63 10.71
CA LYS A 20 -7.79 -22.02 9.50
C LYS A 20 -6.28 -22.08 9.73
N ILE A 21 -5.75 -21.35 10.70
CA ILE A 21 -4.30 -21.21 10.88
C ILE A 21 -3.89 -21.48 12.32
N ALA A 22 -4.48 -20.77 13.29
CA ALA A 22 -3.99 -20.83 14.67
C ALA A 22 -4.17 -22.21 15.32
N ARG A 23 -5.38 -22.78 15.23
CA ARG A 23 -5.70 -24.09 15.81
C ARG A 23 -4.91 -25.24 15.15
N PRO A 24 -4.78 -25.34 13.82
CA PRO A 24 -3.91 -26.33 13.18
C PRO A 24 -2.42 -26.23 13.58
N LEU A 25 -1.93 -25.02 13.87
CA LEU A 25 -0.53 -24.78 14.25
C LEU A 25 -0.29 -24.82 15.76
N GLY A 26 -1.34 -24.89 16.59
CA GLY A 26 -1.22 -24.88 18.05
C GLY A 26 -0.71 -23.56 18.64
N ILE A 27 -0.98 -22.43 17.99
CA ILE A 27 -0.54 -21.09 18.41
C ILE A 27 -1.74 -20.16 18.69
N SER A 28 -1.50 -18.99 19.27
CA SER A 28 -2.56 -18.01 19.48
C SER A 28 -3.03 -17.38 18.16
N THR A 29 -4.29 -16.96 18.09
CA THR A 29 -4.86 -16.27 16.92
C THR A 29 -4.07 -15.00 16.57
N THR A 30 -3.59 -14.27 17.58
CA THR A 30 -2.78 -13.07 17.40
C THR A 30 -1.42 -13.39 16.80
N ASP A 31 -0.75 -14.45 17.28
CA ASP A 31 0.55 -14.88 16.74
C ASP A 31 0.41 -15.38 15.29
N ALA A 32 -0.69 -16.09 14.99
CA ALA A 32 -1.01 -16.49 13.63
C ALA A 32 -1.20 -15.25 12.73
N ALA A 33 -1.97 -14.26 13.16
CA ALA A 33 -2.18 -13.02 12.41
C ALA A 33 -0.86 -12.25 12.16
N LEU A 34 -0.01 -12.14 13.18
CA LEU A 34 1.32 -11.54 13.05
C LEU A 34 2.21 -12.32 12.08
N GLY A 35 2.14 -13.66 12.12
CA GLY A 35 2.82 -14.54 11.18
C GLY A 35 2.41 -14.29 9.74
N ILE A 36 1.11 -14.12 9.47
CA ILE A 36 0.59 -13.78 8.13
C ILE A 36 1.19 -12.46 7.64
N ILE A 37 1.19 -11.42 8.48
CA ILE A 37 1.74 -10.10 8.13
C ILE A 37 3.24 -10.21 7.82
N ARG A 38 4.00 -10.93 8.66
CA ARG A 38 5.44 -11.15 8.47
C ARG A 38 5.74 -11.89 7.17
N LEU A 39 4.96 -12.93 6.86
CA LEU A 39 5.11 -13.69 5.62
C LEU A 39 4.84 -12.82 4.40
N VAL A 40 3.75 -12.06 4.40
CA VAL A 40 3.40 -11.14 3.31
C VAL A 40 4.47 -10.06 3.12
N ASN A 41 4.96 -9.46 4.21
CA ASN A 41 6.05 -8.48 4.16
C ASN A 41 7.34 -9.07 3.59
N SER A 42 7.70 -10.30 3.99
CA SER A 42 8.89 -10.98 3.49
C SER A 42 8.79 -11.24 1.99
N ASN A 43 7.65 -11.73 1.52
CA ASN A 43 7.41 -11.98 0.10
C ASN A 43 7.44 -10.68 -0.73
N MET A 44 6.82 -9.60 -0.24
CA MET A 44 6.86 -8.30 -0.90
C MET A 44 8.28 -7.71 -0.93
N ALA A 45 9.06 -7.83 0.15
CA ALA A 45 10.44 -7.37 0.18
C ALA A 45 11.32 -8.11 -0.85
N LEU A 46 11.13 -9.42 -1.01
CA LEU A 46 11.78 -10.21 -2.06
C LEU A 46 11.41 -9.70 -3.46
N ALA A 47 10.13 -9.41 -3.70
CA ALA A 47 9.67 -8.88 -4.98
C ALA A 47 10.27 -7.50 -5.27
N ILE A 48 10.37 -6.60 -4.29
CA ILE A 48 11.02 -5.29 -4.45
C ILE A 48 12.49 -5.48 -4.82
N ARG A 49 13.24 -6.27 -4.05
CA ARG A 49 14.67 -6.53 -4.32
C ARG A 49 14.90 -7.14 -5.71
N SER A 50 14.12 -8.15 -6.06
CA SER A 50 14.24 -8.83 -7.36
C SER A 50 14.00 -7.88 -8.54
N ASN A 51 12.91 -7.10 -8.50
CA ASN A 51 12.59 -6.16 -9.56
C ASN A 51 13.59 -4.98 -9.64
N SER A 52 14.08 -4.51 -8.49
CA SER A 52 15.10 -3.45 -8.45
C SER A 52 16.42 -3.92 -9.04
N VAL A 53 16.93 -5.07 -8.59
CA VAL A 53 18.20 -5.64 -9.07
C VAL A 53 18.14 -5.98 -10.56
N ALA A 54 17.01 -6.52 -11.05
CA ALA A 54 16.80 -6.78 -12.47
C ALA A 54 16.95 -5.52 -13.36
N ARG A 55 16.75 -4.34 -12.77
CA ARG A 55 16.91 -3.03 -13.44
C ARG A 55 18.24 -2.34 -13.09
N GLY A 56 19.15 -3.01 -12.38
CA GLY A 56 20.42 -2.45 -11.92
C GLY A 56 20.28 -1.41 -10.81
N VAL A 57 19.15 -1.42 -10.07
CA VAL A 57 18.84 -0.47 -9.01
C VAL A 57 19.03 -1.14 -7.65
N ASP A 58 19.83 -0.51 -6.78
CA ASP A 58 19.91 -0.89 -5.37
C ASP A 58 18.84 -0.14 -4.56
N PRO A 59 17.89 -0.82 -3.90
CA PRO A 59 16.86 -0.16 -3.09
C PRO A 59 17.41 0.78 -2.00
N ARG A 60 18.65 0.57 -1.54
CA ARG A 60 19.28 1.35 -0.47
C ARG A 60 19.54 2.80 -0.85
N ASP A 61 19.75 3.06 -2.14
CA ASP A 61 20.03 4.40 -2.65
C ASP A 61 18.76 5.24 -2.88
N TYR A 62 17.58 4.64 -2.70
CA TYR A 62 16.29 5.25 -3.06
C TYR A 62 15.31 5.28 -1.89
N SER A 63 14.32 6.17 -2.00
CA SER A 63 13.17 6.22 -1.10
C SER A 63 12.07 5.29 -1.62
N LEU A 64 11.37 4.61 -0.70
CA LEU A 64 10.20 3.80 -1.01
C LEU A 64 8.94 4.66 -0.97
N ILE A 65 8.12 4.60 -2.02
CA ILE A 65 6.82 5.27 -2.08
C ILE A 65 5.72 4.20 -2.05
N PRO A 66 5.22 3.81 -0.87
CA PRO A 66 4.11 2.88 -0.78
C PRO A 66 2.80 3.58 -1.17
N PHE A 67 2.17 3.12 -2.24
CA PHE A 67 0.86 3.60 -2.68
C PHE A 67 -0.11 2.42 -2.87
N GLY A 68 -1.38 2.72 -3.18
CA GLY A 68 -2.48 1.77 -3.17
C GLY A 68 -3.19 1.73 -1.82
N GLY A 69 -4.28 0.95 -1.75
CA GLY A 69 -5.16 0.92 -0.56
C GLY A 69 -4.48 0.37 0.70
N ALA A 70 -3.69 -0.69 0.55
CA ALA A 70 -2.96 -1.35 1.65
C ALA A 70 -1.46 -1.02 1.67
N GLY A 71 -0.93 -0.34 0.65
CA GLY A 71 0.51 -0.10 0.51
C GLY A 71 1.14 0.55 1.75
N PRO A 72 0.59 1.68 2.26
CA PRO A 72 1.13 2.34 3.44
C PRO A 72 1.10 1.49 4.72
N LEU A 73 0.20 0.51 4.83
CA LEU A 73 0.13 -0.40 5.99
C LEU A 73 1.41 -1.24 6.12
N HIS A 74 2.05 -1.56 4.99
CA HIS A 74 3.28 -2.35 4.94
C HIS A 74 4.53 -1.49 4.70
N GLY A 75 4.36 -0.21 4.38
CA GLY A 75 5.42 0.65 3.83
C GLY A 75 6.67 0.74 4.70
N VAL A 76 6.52 0.96 6.01
CA VAL A 76 7.64 1.08 6.95
C VAL A 76 8.39 -0.25 7.08
N ALA A 77 7.67 -1.34 7.36
CA ALA A 77 8.26 -2.66 7.49
C ALA A 77 8.97 -3.11 6.20
N LEU A 78 8.42 -2.76 5.03
CA LEU A 78 9.06 -3.05 3.75
C LEU A 78 10.33 -2.24 3.54
N ALA A 79 10.31 -0.95 3.87
CA ALA A 79 11.48 -0.10 3.74
C ALA A 79 12.62 -0.56 4.64
N GLU A 80 12.32 -0.97 5.87
CA GLU A 80 13.30 -1.61 6.76
C GLU A 80 13.84 -2.91 6.15
N ALA A 81 12.93 -3.77 5.67
CA ALA A 81 13.29 -5.07 5.08
C ALA A 81 14.16 -4.94 3.81
N VAL A 82 14.06 -3.86 3.05
CA VAL A 82 14.91 -3.60 1.87
C VAL A 82 16.00 -2.57 2.10
N SER A 83 16.10 -2.05 3.33
CA SER A 83 17.04 -1.01 3.74
C SER A 83 16.95 0.27 2.88
N ALA A 84 15.74 0.63 2.46
CA ALA A 84 15.50 1.87 1.71
C ALA A 84 15.84 3.10 2.55
N LYS A 85 16.24 4.19 1.89
CA LYS A 85 16.71 5.41 2.57
C LYS A 85 15.63 6.06 3.42
N ASN A 86 14.42 6.18 2.87
CA ASN A 86 13.27 6.80 3.53
C ASN A 86 11.97 6.21 2.98
N VAL A 87 10.86 6.46 3.68
CA VAL A 87 9.49 6.18 3.20
C VAL A 87 8.76 7.50 2.94
N ILE A 88 8.16 7.63 1.78
CA ILE A 88 7.33 8.80 1.43
C ILE A 88 5.92 8.31 1.13
N VAL A 89 4.98 8.62 2.01
CA VAL A 89 3.56 8.28 1.82
C VAL A 89 2.84 9.45 1.16
N PRO A 90 2.26 9.28 -0.05
CA PRO A 90 1.44 10.32 -0.66
C PRO A 90 0.19 10.63 0.18
N VAL A 91 -0.32 11.87 0.11
CA VAL A 91 -1.52 12.29 0.87
C VAL A 91 -2.74 11.41 0.60
N ALA A 92 -2.90 10.98 -0.66
CA ALA A 92 -3.99 10.10 -1.09
C ALA A 92 -3.42 8.81 -1.71
N PRO A 93 -2.87 7.89 -0.90
CA PRO A 93 -2.11 6.75 -1.39
C PRO A 93 -2.99 5.79 -2.21
N GLY A 94 -4.27 5.63 -1.84
CA GLY A 94 -5.22 4.76 -2.53
C GLY A 94 -5.52 5.12 -3.99
N ILE A 95 -5.37 6.40 -4.36
CA ILE A 95 -5.68 6.91 -5.72
C ILE A 95 -4.45 7.42 -6.47
N THR A 96 -3.26 7.26 -5.90
CA THR A 96 -2.03 7.86 -6.43
C THR A 96 -1.74 7.42 -7.88
N ALA A 97 -1.99 6.16 -8.24
CA ALA A 97 -1.79 5.66 -9.60
C ALA A 97 -2.67 6.40 -10.64
N ALA A 98 -3.95 6.60 -10.34
CA ALA A 98 -4.87 7.34 -11.20
C ALA A 98 -4.46 8.83 -11.29
N TRP A 99 -4.03 9.42 -10.17
CA TRP A 99 -3.61 10.82 -10.13
C TRP A 99 -2.36 11.08 -10.98
N VAL A 100 -1.34 10.22 -10.87
CA VAL A 100 -0.11 10.34 -11.68
C VAL A 100 -0.43 10.20 -13.16
N TYR A 101 -1.25 9.22 -13.53
CA TYR A 101 -1.65 9.01 -14.92
C TYR A 101 -2.44 10.20 -15.48
N CYS A 102 -3.42 10.69 -14.73
CA CYS A 102 -4.22 11.86 -15.11
C CYS A 102 -3.35 13.11 -15.31
N LYS A 103 -2.39 13.36 -14.40
CA LYS A 103 -1.43 14.47 -14.54
C LYS A 103 -0.52 14.29 -15.75
N LEU A 104 -0.04 13.09 -16.02
CA LEU A 104 0.81 12.79 -17.17
C LEU A 104 0.06 13.12 -18.47
N ILE A 105 -1.17 12.63 -18.64
CA ILE A 105 -2.02 12.92 -19.80
C ILE A 105 -2.26 14.42 -19.92
N CYS A 106 -2.66 15.08 -18.83
CA CYS A 106 -2.95 16.51 -18.84
C CYS A 106 -1.72 17.34 -19.25
N SER A 107 -0.51 16.96 -18.79
CA SER A 107 0.75 17.61 -19.16
C SER A 107 1.20 17.31 -20.59
N MET A 108 0.74 16.22 -21.20
CA MET A 108 0.97 15.96 -22.63
C MET A 108 -0.06 16.73 -23.49
N SER A 109 -1.28 16.85 -22.98
CA SER A 109 -2.38 17.60 -23.60
C SER A 109 -2.31 19.10 -23.38
N THR A 110 -1.36 19.66 -22.64
CA THR A 110 -1.17 21.13 -22.57
C THR A 110 -0.64 21.76 -23.86
N HIS A 111 -0.37 20.97 -24.91
CA HIS A 111 -0.32 21.44 -26.30
C HIS A 111 -1.71 21.54 -26.98
N GLY A 112 -2.80 21.34 -26.23
CA GLY A 112 -4.19 21.40 -26.69
C GLY A 112 -5.20 21.05 -25.60
N GLN A 113 -5.36 21.92 -24.59
CA GLN A 113 -6.44 21.99 -23.59
C GLN A 113 -6.95 20.67 -22.96
N CYS A 114 -6.46 20.31 -21.78
CA CYS A 114 -7.12 19.34 -20.90
C CYS A 114 -8.09 20.07 -19.95
N LEU A 115 -9.36 20.23 -20.37
CA LEU A 115 -10.45 20.70 -19.52
C LEU A 115 -10.98 19.55 -18.66
N LEU A 116 -10.35 19.29 -17.51
CA LEU A 116 -10.99 18.52 -16.45
C LEU A 116 -11.65 19.48 -15.46
N PRO A 117 -12.94 19.31 -15.12
CA PRO A 117 -13.56 20.10 -14.07
C PRO A 117 -12.90 19.74 -12.74
N TYR A 118 -12.01 20.60 -12.25
CA TYR A 118 -11.58 20.56 -10.86
C TYR A 118 -12.77 21.00 -10.01
N PRO A 119 -13.32 20.18 -9.09
CA PRO A 119 -14.35 20.66 -8.19
C PRO A 119 -13.68 21.62 -7.20
N THR A 120 -13.73 22.91 -7.51
CA THR A 120 -13.54 23.98 -6.53
C THR A 120 -14.81 24.06 -5.69
N SER A 121 -14.86 23.33 -4.58
CA SER A 121 -15.74 23.68 -3.46
C SER A 121 -15.05 23.41 -2.13
N ARG A 122 -14.17 24.35 -1.75
CA ARG A 122 -14.09 24.74 -0.34
C ARG A 122 -15.41 25.43 0.00
N THR A 123 -16.30 24.72 0.70
CA THR A 123 -17.23 25.26 1.70
C THR A 123 -18.15 24.14 2.22
N LYS A 124 -17.98 23.79 3.50
CA LYS A 124 -19.12 23.66 4.41
C LYS A 124 -18.62 23.75 5.85
N THR A 125 -18.97 24.89 6.45
CA THR A 125 -19.48 24.99 7.83
C THR A 125 -20.35 23.83 8.21
#